data_AF-A0A5N4A2V2-F1
#
_entry.id   AF-A0A5N4A2V2-F1
#
_cell.length_a   1.000
_cell.length_b   1.000
_cell.length_c   1.000
_cell.angle_alpha   90.00
_cell.angle_beta   90.00
_cell.angle_gamma   90.00
#
_symmetry.space_group_name_H-M   'P 1'
#
loop_
_entity.id
_entity.type
_entity.pdbx_description
1 polymer ?
#
loop_
_entity_poly.entity_id
_entity_poly.type
_entity_poly.pdbx_seq_one_letter_code
_entity_poly.pdbx_strand_id
1 'polypeptide(L)'
;MVREITHDIKQLDCAKRNLTLAITTLKHLHILVGGVDTLKSLTEKRQYGEIALPLQAISEVMTHFENYTDIPQIKSLSDQVKSIHQDLAQQITRDFKEAFSGANAKSFIHNKQLASACLVVSALEPKVKPDLLKWFINLQLQEYMHLLNETEDTAWLDKIDKRYAWLKRHLIEFEDRLGGMFPRNWEVSERIVLQFCNATREELPKIMTKRKSRRISRRYPRDALPA
;
A
#
# COMPACT_ATOMS: atom_id res chain seq x y z
N MET A 1 16.97 -21.85 59.11
CA MET A 1 17.23 -20.40 59.00
C MET A 1 17.54 -19.94 57.57
N VAL A 2 18.77 -20.03 57.03
CA VAL A 2 19.08 -19.49 55.68
C VAL A 2 18.22 -20.13 54.56
N ARG A 3 18.03 -21.46 54.61
CA ARG A 3 17.22 -22.21 53.63
C ARG A 3 15.75 -21.82 53.62
N GLU A 4 15.19 -21.48 54.77
CA GLU A 4 13.78 -21.06 54.92
C GLU A 4 13.60 -19.64 54.38
N ILE A 5 14.52 -18.73 54.73
CA ILE A 5 14.53 -17.35 54.19
C ILE A 5 14.61 -17.38 52.66
N THR A 6 15.47 -18.21 52.07
CA THR A 6 15.55 -18.35 50.60
C THR A 6 14.31 -18.97 49.98
N HIS A 7 13.58 -19.81 50.72
CA HIS A 7 12.33 -20.40 50.25
C HIS A 7 11.22 -19.34 50.21
N ASP A 8 11.09 -18.54 51.26
CA ASP A 8 10.09 -17.48 51.37
C ASP A 8 10.31 -16.37 50.34
N ILE A 9 11.57 -15.98 50.12
CA ILE A 9 11.95 -15.03 49.05
C ILE A 9 11.50 -15.58 47.69
N LYS A 10 11.76 -16.85 47.40
CA LYS A 10 11.36 -17.48 46.14
C LYS A 10 9.84 -17.54 45.99
N GLN A 11 9.10 -17.82 47.06
CA GLN A 11 7.64 -17.80 47.03
C GLN A 11 7.11 -16.39 46.75
N LEU A 12 7.67 -15.37 47.40
CA LEU A 12 7.29 -13.97 47.19
C LEU A 12 7.58 -13.54 45.74
N ASP A 13 8.72 -13.91 45.19
CA ASP A 13 9.07 -13.61 43.78
C ASP A 13 8.11 -14.30 42.81
N CYS A 14 7.75 -15.57 43.06
CA CYS A 14 6.75 -16.28 42.28
C CYS A 14 5.39 -15.57 42.33
N ALA A 15 4.94 -15.17 43.54
CA ALA A 15 3.68 -14.46 43.73
C ALA A 15 3.69 -13.10 42.99
N LYS A 16 4.76 -12.32 43.17
CA LYS A 16 4.96 -11.03 42.50
C LYS A 16 4.92 -11.17 40.98
N ARG A 17 5.62 -12.16 40.43
CA ARG A 17 5.64 -12.43 38.99
C ARG A 17 4.26 -12.79 38.47
N ASN A 18 3.55 -13.70 39.15
CA ASN A 18 2.22 -14.15 38.74
C ASN A 18 1.20 -12.99 38.81
N LEU A 19 1.25 -12.17 39.85
CA LEU A 19 0.38 -10.99 39.97
C LEU A 19 0.68 -9.95 38.89
N THR A 20 1.97 -9.67 38.64
CA THR A 20 2.37 -8.73 37.58
C THR A 20 1.90 -9.20 36.21
N LEU A 21 2.05 -10.50 35.93
CA LEU A 21 1.55 -11.12 34.70
C LEU A 21 0.03 -10.98 34.59
N ALA A 22 -0.72 -11.34 35.64
CA ALA A 22 -2.18 -11.26 35.65
C ALA A 22 -2.71 -9.83 35.48
N ILE A 23 -2.09 -8.85 36.13
CA ILE A 23 -2.45 -7.42 35.98
C ILE A 23 -2.19 -6.96 34.54
N THR A 24 -1.04 -7.34 33.97
CA THR A 24 -0.66 -6.96 32.61
C THR A 24 -1.60 -7.59 31.58
N THR A 25 -1.91 -8.87 31.70
CA THR A 25 -2.82 -9.56 30.79
C THR A 25 -4.24 -9.01 30.87
N LEU A 26 -4.75 -8.73 32.08
CA LEU A 26 -6.06 -8.08 32.26
C LEU A 26 -6.10 -6.68 31.65
N LYS A 27 -5.05 -5.88 31.82
CA LYS A 27 -4.94 -4.56 31.19
C LYS A 27 -4.95 -4.66 29.67
N HIS A 28 -4.17 -5.57 29.10
CA HIS A 28 -4.13 -5.82 27.66
C HIS A 28 -5.49 -6.29 27.12
N LEU A 29 -6.18 -7.16 27.85
CA LEU A 29 -7.52 -7.61 27.47
C LEU A 29 -8.53 -6.46 27.49
N HIS A 30 -8.47 -5.59 28.50
CA HIS A 30 -9.32 -4.40 28.57
C HIS A 30 -9.07 -3.44 27.39
N ILE A 31 -7.80 -3.18 27.07
CA ILE A 31 -7.42 -2.38 25.90
C ILE A 31 -7.96 -3.01 24.61
N LEU A 32 -7.84 -4.34 24.47
CA LEU A 32 -8.29 -5.04 23.28
C LEU A 32 -9.80 -4.95 23.09
N VAL A 33 -10.59 -5.22 24.14
CA VAL A 33 -12.06 -5.17 24.06
C VAL A 33 -12.54 -3.75 23.71
N GLY A 34 -12.13 -2.73 24.48
CA GLY A 34 -12.54 -1.36 24.20
C GLY A 34 -11.97 -0.80 22.88
N GLY A 35 -10.78 -1.26 22.51
CA GLY A 35 -10.12 -0.91 21.26
C GLY A 35 -10.86 -1.42 20.02
N VAL A 36 -11.33 -2.67 20.05
CA VAL A 36 -12.12 -3.26 18.94
C VAL A 36 -13.41 -2.47 18.72
N ASP A 37 -14.14 -2.14 19.78
CA ASP A 37 -15.38 -1.35 19.66
C ASP A 37 -15.12 0.06 19.12
N THR A 38 -14.04 0.69 19.59
CA THR A 38 -13.60 2.02 19.10
C THR A 38 -13.24 1.96 17.61
N LEU A 39 -12.44 0.98 17.20
CA LEU A 39 -12.03 0.81 15.81
C LEU A 39 -13.21 0.58 14.88
N LYS A 40 -14.20 -0.23 15.29
CA LYS A 40 -15.43 -0.44 14.50
C LYS A 40 -16.15 0.88 14.27
N SER A 41 -16.39 1.65 15.33
CA SER A 41 -17.08 2.95 15.20
C SER A 41 -16.34 3.93 14.29
N LEU A 42 -15.01 4.03 14.42
CA LEU A 42 -14.20 4.91 13.58
C LEU A 42 -14.17 4.45 12.11
N THR A 43 -14.14 3.14 11.88
CA THR A 43 -14.15 2.55 10.54
C THR A 43 -15.46 2.85 9.81
N GLU A 44 -16.60 2.66 10.49
CA GLU A 44 -17.93 2.99 9.97
C GLU A 44 -18.06 4.48 9.58
N LYS A 45 -17.52 5.37 10.42
CA LYS A 45 -17.54 6.82 10.20
C LYS A 45 -16.45 7.31 9.23
N ARG A 46 -15.57 6.42 8.76
CA ARG A 46 -14.43 6.72 7.88
C ARG A 46 -13.48 7.78 8.44
N GLN A 47 -13.30 7.81 9.76
CA GLN A 47 -12.41 8.75 10.47
C GLN A 47 -10.95 8.27 10.46
N TYR A 48 -10.35 8.13 9.27
CA TYR A 48 -9.00 7.54 9.13
C TYR A 48 -7.92 8.21 9.96
N GLY A 49 -8.02 9.52 10.20
CA GLY A 49 -7.05 10.28 11.01
C GLY A 49 -6.97 9.80 12.45
N GLU A 50 -8.05 9.19 12.97
CA GLU A 50 -8.14 8.69 14.35
C GLU A 50 -7.91 7.18 14.43
N ILE A 51 -7.83 6.47 13.30
CA ILE A 51 -7.73 5.00 13.26
C ILE A 51 -6.29 4.52 13.40
N ALA A 52 -5.32 5.23 12.83
CA ALA A 52 -3.95 4.72 12.69
C ALA A 52 -3.29 4.34 14.04
N LEU A 53 -3.39 5.22 15.04
CA LEU A 53 -2.78 4.98 16.36
C LEU A 53 -3.48 3.87 17.14
N PRO A 54 -4.82 3.85 17.30
CA PRO A 54 -5.51 2.74 17.95
C PRO A 54 -5.27 1.40 17.24
N LEU A 55 -5.26 1.39 15.90
CA LEU A 55 -5.03 0.17 15.12
C LEU A 55 -3.65 -0.41 15.42
N GLN A 56 -2.60 0.43 15.43
CA GLN A 56 -1.25 0.00 15.77
C GLN A 56 -1.16 -0.54 17.20
N ALA A 57 -1.75 0.17 18.17
CA ALA A 57 -1.75 -0.26 19.58
C ALA A 57 -2.47 -1.60 19.77
N ILE A 58 -3.61 -1.79 19.12
CA ILE A 58 -4.38 -3.05 19.18
C ILE A 58 -3.62 -4.18 18.50
N SER A 59 -3.01 -3.93 17.34
CA SER A 59 -2.16 -4.91 16.67
C SER A 59 -0.98 -5.34 17.54
N GLU A 60 -0.33 -4.41 18.25
CA GLU A 60 0.74 -4.73 19.19
C GLU A 60 0.24 -5.57 20.37
N VAL A 61 -0.87 -5.17 21.00
CA VAL A 61 -1.49 -5.93 22.10
C VAL A 61 -1.89 -7.34 21.65
N MET A 62 -2.39 -7.49 20.42
CA MET A 62 -2.77 -8.79 19.85
C MET A 62 -1.60 -9.76 19.78
N THR A 63 -0.36 -9.29 19.57
CA THR A 63 0.83 -10.17 19.56
C THR A 63 1.04 -10.88 20.89
N HIS A 64 0.65 -10.24 22.01
CA HIS A 64 0.73 -10.84 23.34
C HIS A 64 -0.32 -11.92 23.59
N PHE A 65 -1.36 -11.98 22.74
CA PHE A 65 -2.45 -12.95 22.83
C PHE A 65 -2.33 -14.12 21.85
N GLU A 66 -1.28 -14.19 21.03
CA GLU A 66 -1.09 -15.25 20.03
C GLU A 66 -1.08 -16.66 20.64
N ASN A 67 -0.52 -16.82 21.84
CA ASN A 67 -0.49 -18.10 22.56
C ASN A 67 -1.79 -18.44 23.31
N TYR A 68 -2.79 -17.56 23.26
CA TYR A 68 -4.05 -17.70 23.99
C TYR A 68 -5.24 -17.93 23.04
N THR A 69 -4.98 -18.27 21.78
CA THR A 69 -6.02 -18.52 20.75
C THR A 69 -6.92 -19.72 21.02
N ASP A 70 -6.52 -20.60 21.95
CA ASP A 70 -7.35 -21.72 22.39
C ASP A 70 -8.55 -21.25 23.24
N ILE A 71 -8.47 -20.04 23.81
CA ILE A 71 -9.55 -19.42 24.57
C ILE A 71 -10.56 -18.83 23.57
N PRO A 72 -11.82 -19.31 23.52
CA PRO A 72 -12.79 -18.91 22.50
C PRO A 72 -13.03 -17.39 22.42
N GLN A 73 -13.02 -16.71 23.57
CA GLN A 73 -13.24 -15.27 23.65
C GLN A 73 -12.08 -14.47 23.04
N ILE A 74 -10.84 -14.90 23.28
CA ILE A 74 -9.64 -14.27 22.71
C ILE A 74 -9.57 -14.54 21.22
N LYS A 75 -9.91 -15.75 20.78
CA LYS A 75 -10.04 -16.08 19.36
C LYS A 75 -11.06 -15.19 18.66
N SER A 76 -12.25 -15.02 19.26
CA SER A 76 -13.29 -14.13 18.74
C SER A 76 -12.79 -12.68 18.60
N LEU A 77 -12.07 -12.16 19.58
CA LEU A 77 -11.48 -10.81 19.50
C LEU A 77 -10.42 -10.73 18.39
N SER A 78 -9.56 -11.74 18.27
CA SER A 78 -8.56 -11.84 17.21
C SER A 78 -9.21 -11.80 15.82
N ASP A 79 -10.27 -12.59 15.62
CA ASP A 79 -10.99 -12.66 14.36
C ASP A 79 -11.70 -11.34 14.04
N GLN A 80 -12.22 -10.63 15.06
CA GLN A 80 -12.78 -9.29 14.88
C GLN A 80 -11.73 -8.26 14.47
N VAL A 81 -10.54 -8.27 15.08
CA VAL A 81 -9.43 -7.39 14.68
C VAL A 81 -9.04 -7.67 13.23
N LYS A 82 -8.91 -8.95 12.84
CA LYS A 82 -8.61 -9.33 11.46
C LYS A 82 -9.68 -8.86 10.48
N SER A 83 -10.96 -8.98 10.83
CA SER A 83 -12.07 -8.44 10.01
C SER A 83 -11.91 -6.94 9.81
N ILE A 84 -11.65 -6.18 10.88
CA ILE A 84 -11.45 -4.72 10.79
C ILE A 84 -10.27 -4.37 9.88
N HIS A 85 -9.16 -5.11 9.96
CA HIS A 85 -8.02 -4.93 9.06
C HIS A 85 -8.42 -5.13 7.59
N GLN A 86 -9.17 -6.19 7.29
CA GLN A 86 -9.64 -6.49 5.93
C GLN A 86 -10.64 -5.44 5.43
N ASP A 87 -11.59 -5.03 6.27
CA ASP A 87 -12.60 -4.03 5.97
C ASP A 87 -11.95 -2.68 5.67
N LEU A 88 -10.99 -2.26 6.50
CA LEU A 88 -10.21 -1.04 6.28
C LEU A 88 -9.40 -1.10 4.97
N ALA A 89 -8.73 -2.23 4.70
CA ALA A 89 -7.96 -2.41 3.47
C ALA A 89 -8.86 -2.27 2.23
N GLN A 90 -10.02 -2.93 2.22
CA GLN A 90 -10.99 -2.86 1.14
C GLN A 90 -11.59 -1.46 1.00
N GLN A 91 -12.01 -0.85 2.11
CA GLN A 91 -12.63 0.47 2.15
C GLN A 91 -11.66 1.54 1.64
N ILE A 92 -10.42 1.58 2.16
CA ILE A 92 -9.42 2.55 1.71
C ILE A 92 -9.07 2.34 0.24
N THR A 93 -8.90 1.09 -0.20
CA THR A 93 -8.61 0.79 -1.62
C THR A 93 -9.74 1.27 -2.53
N ARG A 94 -11.00 1.08 -2.12
CA ARG A 94 -12.17 1.59 -2.86
C ARG A 94 -12.16 3.11 -2.90
N ASP A 95 -11.94 3.78 -1.78
CA ASP A 95 -11.96 5.23 -1.68
C ASP A 95 -10.85 5.86 -2.55
N PHE A 96 -9.67 5.26 -2.60
CA PHE A 96 -8.62 5.64 -3.55
C PHE A 96 -9.08 5.44 -4.99
N LYS A 97 -9.67 4.29 -5.32
CA LYS A 97 -10.17 4.03 -6.68
C LYS A 97 -11.24 5.03 -7.09
N GLU A 98 -12.18 5.36 -6.21
CA GLU A 98 -13.24 6.34 -6.48
C GLU A 98 -12.68 7.77 -6.64
N ALA A 99 -11.68 8.14 -5.82
CA ALA A 99 -11.05 9.45 -5.92
C ALA A 99 -10.26 9.65 -7.22
N PHE A 100 -9.62 8.60 -7.72
CA PHE A 100 -8.72 8.68 -8.88
C PHE A 100 -9.26 8.01 -10.15
N SER A 101 -10.49 7.48 -10.15
CA SER A 101 -11.14 6.93 -11.34
C SER A 101 -12.37 7.75 -11.72
N GLY A 102 -12.58 7.94 -13.03
CA GLY A 102 -13.74 8.68 -13.56
C GLY A 102 -13.48 10.16 -13.81
N ALA A 103 -14.56 10.93 -14.01
CA ALA A 103 -14.50 12.32 -14.49
C ALA A 103 -13.74 13.29 -13.57
N ASN A 104 -13.71 13.02 -12.26
CA ASN A 104 -13.09 13.89 -11.25
C ASN A 104 -11.60 13.59 -11.00
N ALA A 105 -11.03 12.54 -11.62
CA ALA A 105 -9.65 12.13 -11.39
C ALA A 105 -8.63 13.23 -11.75
N LYS A 106 -8.90 13.97 -12.83
CA LYS A 106 -8.01 15.04 -13.33
C LYS A 106 -8.07 16.32 -12.50
N SER A 107 -9.15 16.55 -11.75
CA SER A 107 -9.30 17.71 -10.85
C SER A 107 -9.06 17.38 -9.39
N PHE A 108 -8.82 16.12 -9.04
CA PHE A 108 -8.56 15.73 -7.66
C PHE A 108 -7.29 16.42 -7.12
N ILE A 109 -7.42 17.04 -5.95
CA ILE A 109 -6.35 17.70 -5.20
C ILE A 109 -6.20 16.95 -3.88
N HIS A 110 -4.99 16.95 -3.32
CA HIS A 110 -4.69 16.46 -1.98
C HIS A 110 -5.85 16.69 -0.98
N ASN A 111 -6.35 15.60 -0.40
CA ASN A 111 -7.38 15.61 0.63
C ASN A 111 -6.83 15.01 1.93
N LYS A 112 -7.08 15.71 3.05
CA LYS A 112 -6.67 15.28 4.40
C LYS A 112 -7.16 13.88 4.77
N GLN A 113 -8.33 13.48 4.28
CA GLN A 113 -8.92 12.17 4.55
C GLN A 113 -8.11 11.03 3.91
N LEU A 114 -7.74 11.15 2.62
CA LEU A 114 -6.90 10.14 1.97
C LEU A 114 -5.45 10.17 2.46
N ALA A 115 -4.93 11.35 2.82
CA ALA A 115 -3.63 11.45 3.48
C ALA A 115 -3.61 10.69 4.82
N SER A 116 -4.69 10.83 5.60
CA SER A 116 -4.87 10.07 6.83
C SER A 116 -5.05 8.57 6.56
N ALA A 117 -5.73 8.20 5.48
CA ALA A 117 -5.87 6.80 5.07
C ALA A 117 -4.51 6.15 4.75
N CYS A 118 -3.54 6.90 4.19
CA CYS A 118 -2.18 6.39 3.99
C CYS A 118 -1.50 5.99 5.31
N LEU A 119 -1.78 6.69 6.42
CA LEU A 119 -1.26 6.35 7.74
C LEU A 119 -1.85 5.02 8.22
N VAL A 120 -3.16 4.84 8.02
CA VAL A 120 -3.85 3.57 8.33
C VAL A 120 -3.26 2.43 7.49
N VAL A 121 -3.06 2.63 6.18
CA VAL A 121 -2.44 1.62 5.29
C VAL A 121 -1.03 1.25 5.74
N SER A 122 -0.29 2.20 6.32
CA SER A 122 1.05 1.90 6.86
C SER A 122 1.03 1.05 8.12
N ALA A 123 -0.10 1.02 8.84
CA ALA A 123 -0.34 0.19 10.02
C ALA A 123 -1.08 -1.13 9.71
N LEU A 124 -1.64 -1.28 8.50
CA LEU A 124 -2.26 -2.51 8.02
C LEU A 124 -1.21 -3.56 7.60
N GLU A 125 -1.71 -4.74 7.22
CA GLU A 125 -0.88 -5.84 6.75
C GLU A 125 0.08 -5.46 5.60
N PRO A 126 1.28 -6.08 5.51
CA PRO A 126 2.32 -5.71 4.54
C PRO A 126 1.91 -5.77 3.07
N LYS A 127 0.83 -6.48 2.73
CA LYS A 127 0.33 -6.64 1.35
C LYS A 127 -0.53 -5.47 0.86
N VAL A 128 -1.20 -4.74 1.76
CA VAL A 128 -2.16 -3.70 1.36
C VAL A 128 -1.46 -2.54 0.66
N LYS A 129 -0.36 -2.04 1.25
CA LYS A 129 0.45 -0.96 0.68
C LYS A 129 0.99 -1.27 -0.74
N PRO A 130 1.69 -2.40 -0.99
CA PRO A 130 2.24 -2.67 -2.31
C PRO A 130 1.16 -2.86 -3.37
N ASP A 131 0.02 -3.48 -3.04
CA ASP A 131 -1.09 -3.65 -4.00
C ASP A 131 -1.73 -2.31 -4.37
N LEU A 132 -1.98 -1.45 -3.37
CA LEU A 132 -2.49 -0.09 -3.60
C LEU A 132 -1.52 0.72 -4.45
N LEU A 133 -0.23 0.70 -4.11
CA LEU A 133 0.80 1.43 -4.86
C LEU A 133 0.96 0.92 -6.28
N LYS A 134 0.97 -0.39 -6.49
CA LYS A 134 1.05 -1.00 -7.82
C LYS A 134 -0.09 -0.52 -8.70
N TRP A 135 -1.32 -0.54 -8.18
CA TRP A 135 -2.49 -0.02 -8.89
C TRP A 135 -2.32 1.48 -9.19
N PHE A 136 -1.96 2.28 -8.19
CA PHE A 136 -1.86 3.74 -8.32
C PHE A 136 -0.75 4.16 -9.31
N ILE A 137 0.42 3.54 -9.26
CA ILE A 137 1.53 3.83 -10.19
C ILE A 137 1.15 3.47 -11.63
N ASN A 138 0.47 2.33 -11.83
CA ASN A 138 -0.04 1.96 -13.16
C ASN A 138 -1.04 2.98 -13.69
N LEU A 139 -1.89 3.52 -12.82
CA LEU A 139 -2.83 4.60 -13.17
C LEU A 139 -2.08 5.87 -13.60
N GLN A 140 -1.05 6.29 -12.84
CA GLN A 140 -0.23 7.47 -13.18
C GLN A 140 0.43 7.34 -14.56
N LEU A 141 0.89 6.14 -14.91
CA LEU A 141 1.57 5.88 -16.19
C LEU A 141 0.62 5.48 -17.32
N GLN A 142 -0.70 5.43 -17.10
CA GLN A 142 -1.64 4.95 -18.12
C GLN A 142 -1.62 5.82 -19.38
N GLU A 143 -1.54 7.15 -19.22
CA GLU A 143 -1.43 8.08 -20.35
C GLU A 143 -0.12 7.86 -21.13
N TYR A 144 1.01 7.67 -20.43
CA TYR A 144 2.28 7.34 -21.04
C TYR A 144 2.20 6.07 -21.89
N MET A 145 1.60 5.01 -21.34
CA MET A 145 1.44 3.73 -22.02
C MET A 145 0.56 3.85 -23.27
N HIS A 146 -0.40 4.78 -23.28
CA HIS A 146 -1.24 5.04 -24.45
C HIS A 146 -0.50 5.87 -25.52
N LEU A 147 0.09 7.01 -25.13
CA LEU A 147 0.73 7.95 -26.06
C LEU A 147 1.99 7.40 -26.74
N LEU A 148 2.65 6.41 -26.13
CA LEU A 148 3.94 5.91 -26.56
C LEU A 148 3.95 4.40 -26.78
N ASN A 149 2.76 3.86 -27.06
CA ASN A 149 2.54 2.52 -27.57
C ASN A 149 3.24 2.33 -28.93
N GLU A 150 3.72 1.13 -29.23
CA GLU A 150 4.31 0.77 -30.52
C GLU A 150 3.45 1.09 -31.76
N THR A 151 2.13 1.28 -31.61
CA THR A 151 1.23 1.69 -32.68
C THR A 151 1.33 3.16 -33.04
N GLU A 152 1.79 4.00 -32.11
CA GLU A 152 1.85 5.45 -32.26
C GLU A 152 3.14 5.91 -32.94
N ASP A 153 3.04 6.85 -33.88
CA ASP A 153 4.21 7.42 -34.57
C ASP A 153 5.08 8.30 -33.63
N THR A 154 4.54 8.71 -32.49
CA THR A 154 5.26 9.40 -31.41
C THR A 154 6.17 8.49 -30.58
N ALA A 155 6.00 7.17 -30.67
CA ALA A 155 6.74 6.18 -29.88
C ALA A 155 8.15 5.87 -30.38
N TRP A 156 8.57 6.45 -31.50
CA TRP A 156 9.81 6.11 -32.20
C TRP A 156 11.08 6.43 -31.39
N LEU A 157 12.17 5.72 -31.71
CA LEU A 157 13.48 5.83 -31.03
C LEU A 157 14.08 7.25 -31.05
N ASP A 158 13.82 8.02 -32.09
CA ASP A 158 14.26 9.41 -32.21
C ASP A 158 13.47 10.36 -31.29
N LYS A 159 12.49 9.84 -30.54
CA LYS A 159 11.65 10.58 -29.59
C LYS A 159 11.93 10.18 -28.14
N ILE A 160 13.06 9.54 -27.84
CA ILE A 160 13.46 9.22 -26.45
C ILE A 160 13.48 10.48 -25.56
N ASP A 161 13.95 11.62 -26.08
CA ASP A 161 13.93 12.90 -25.36
C ASP A 161 12.51 13.32 -24.96
N LYS A 162 11.52 13.02 -25.80
CA LYS A 162 10.11 13.30 -25.49
C LYS A 162 9.59 12.40 -24.36
N ARG A 163 10.06 11.16 -24.26
CA ARG A 163 9.71 10.26 -23.15
C ARG A 163 10.22 10.82 -21.82
N TYR A 164 11.47 11.27 -21.79
CA TYR A 164 12.06 11.90 -20.61
C TYR A 164 11.37 13.22 -20.26
N ALA A 165 11.10 14.08 -21.26
CA ALA A 165 10.39 15.34 -21.04
C ALA A 165 8.96 15.12 -20.51
N TRP A 166 8.27 14.07 -20.98
CA TRP A 166 6.96 13.67 -20.44
C TRP A 166 7.07 13.29 -18.96
N LEU A 167 8.02 12.41 -18.61
CA LEU A 167 8.22 11.99 -17.22
C LEU A 167 8.51 13.17 -16.30
N LYS A 168 9.42 14.06 -16.71
CA LYS A 168 9.77 15.24 -15.90
C LYS A 168 8.56 16.12 -15.63
N ARG A 169 7.75 16.40 -16.65
CA ARG A 169 6.52 17.18 -16.50
C ARG A 169 5.54 16.47 -15.57
N HIS A 170 5.32 15.18 -15.79
CA HIS A 170 4.39 14.37 -15.01
C HIS A 170 4.79 14.31 -13.52
N LEU A 171 6.07 14.15 -13.20
CA LEU A 171 6.55 14.15 -11.81
C LEU A 171 6.35 15.49 -11.12
N ILE A 172 6.59 16.62 -11.82
CA ILE A 172 6.35 17.95 -11.27
C ILE A 172 4.86 18.13 -10.95
N GLU A 173 3.98 17.77 -11.89
CA GLU A 173 2.53 17.84 -11.71
C GLU A 173 2.04 16.91 -10.59
N PHE A 174 2.62 15.72 -10.47
CA PHE A 174 2.32 14.76 -9.41
C PHE A 174 2.71 15.30 -8.03
N GLU A 175 3.95 15.79 -7.87
CA GLU A 175 4.44 16.30 -6.58
C GLU A 175 3.62 17.51 -6.10
N ASP A 176 3.31 18.43 -7.00
CA ASP A 176 2.53 19.64 -6.69
C ASP A 176 1.10 19.29 -6.24
N ARG A 177 0.46 18.30 -6.89
CA ARG A 177 -0.94 17.96 -6.62
C ARG A 177 -1.14 16.94 -5.50
N LEU A 178 -0.28 15.93 -5.44
CA LEU A 178 -0.47 14.70 -4.67
C LEU A 178 0.72 14.33 -3.78
N GLY A 179 1.90 14.93 -3.97
CA GLY A 179 3.12 14.59 -3.23
C GLY A 179 2.93 14.64 -1.72
N GLY A 180 2.25 15.69 -1.22
CA GLY A 180 1.94 15.86 0.20
C GLY A 180 0.90 14.89 0.78
N MET A 181 0.22 14.08 -0.05
CA MET A 181 -0.75 13.10 0.41
C MET A 181 -0.10 11.80 0.91
N PHE A 182 1.05 11.43 0.35
CA PHE A 182 1.70 10.17 0.64
C PHE A 182 2.80 10.35 1.70
N PRO A 183 2.98 9.39 2.62
CA PRO A 183 4.13 9.38 3.51
C PRO A 183 5.44 9.36 2.74
N ARG A 184 6.46 10.10 3.19
CA ARG A 184 7.74 10.24 2.46
C ARG A 184 8.45 8.91 2.24
N ASN A 185 8.42 8.01 3.22
CA ASN A 185 8.96 6.65 3.13
C ASN A 185 8.18 5.73 2.17
N TRP A 186 7.13 6.23 1.51
CA TRP A 186 6.51 5.55 0.39
C TRP A 186 7.19 5.89 -0.93
N GLU A 187 8.03 6.91 -1.04
CA GLU A 187 8.91 7.14 -2.21
C GLU A 187 8.14 7.02 -3.55
N VAL A 188 6.91 7.56 -3.60
CA VAL A 188 5.97 7.28 -4.69
C VAL A 188 6.53 7.76 -6.03
N SER A 189 7.17 8.93 -6.05
CA SER A 189 7.84 9.47 -7.23
C SER A 189 8.97 8.58 -7.74
N GLU A 190 9.78 8.01 -6.85
CA GLU A 190 10.83 7.06 -7.24
C GLU A 190 10.23 5.80 -7.86
N ARG A 191 9.12 5.30 -7.28
CA ARG A 191 8.41 4.14 -7.82
C ARG A 191 7.78 4.43 -9.19
N ILE A 192 7.27 5.65 -9.42
CA ILE A 192 6.80 6.09 -10.75
C ILE A 192 7.96 6.06 -11.74
N VAL A 193 9.13 6.60 -11.38
CA VAL A 193 10.34 6.60 -12.23
C VAL A 193 10.76 5.17 -12.56
N LEU A 194 10.85 4.29 -11.56
CA LEU A 194 11.25 2.89 -11.76
C LEU A 194 10.29 2.18 -12.72
N GLN A 195 8.98 2.33 -12.52
CA GLN A 195 7.99 1.70 -13.39
C GLN A 195 8.00 2.27 -14.80
N PHE A 196 8.21 3.58 -14.95
CA PHE A 196 8.43 4.22 -16.25
C PHE A 196 9.66 3.63 -16.97
N CYS A 197 10.78 3.46 -16.26
CA CYS A 197 12.00 2.88 -16.82
C CYS A 197 11.77 1.44 -17.27
N ASN A 198 11.07 0.64 -16.47
CA ASN A 198 10.72 -0.74 -16.82
C ASN A 198 9.83 -0.80 -18.06
N ALA A 199 8.74 -0.03 -18.07
CA ALA A 199 7.84 0.04 -19.23
C ALA A 199 8.58 0.47 -20.51
N THR A 200 9.45 1.47 -20.40
CA THR A 200 10.26 1.93 -21.54
C THR A 200 11.20 0.84 -22.03
N ARG A 201 11.88 0.15 -21.11
CA ARG A 201 12.79 -0.97 -21.43
C ARG A 201 12.07 -2.10 -22.16
N GLU A 202 10.83 -2.41 -21.77
CA GLU A 202 10.02 -3.46 -22.40
C GLU A 202 9.50 -3.07 -23.79
N GLU A 203 9.17 -1.79 -24.01
CA GLU A 203 8.62 -1.31 -25.28
C GLU A 203 9.70 -1.09 -26.35
N LEU A 204 10.90 -0.64 -25.99
CA LEU A 204 11.97 -0.33 -26.95
C LEU A 204 12.32 -1.51 -27.90
N PRO A 205 12.51 -2.76 -27.42
CA PRO A 205 12.75 -3.91 -28.29
C PRO A 205 11.61 -4.18 -29.28
N LYS A 206 10.35 -3.95 -28.88
CA LYS A 206 9.18 -4.15 -29.75
C LYS A 206 9.20 -3.15 -30.91
N ILE A 207 9.44 -1.89 -30.60
CA ILE A 207 9.61 -0.81 -31.57
C ILE A 207 10.76 -1.10 -32.55
N MET A 208 11.90 -1.59 -32.03
CA MET A 208 13.07 -1.98 -32.84
C MET A 208 12.74 -3.13 -33.81
N THR A 209 12.04 -4.15 -33.33
CA THR A 209 11.65 -5.33 -34.13
C THR A 209 10.69 -4.95 -35.24
N LYS A 210 9.65 -4.15 -34.94
CA LYS A 210 8.70 -3.61 -35.92
C LYS A 210 9.40 -2.82 -37.03
N ARG A 211 10.44 -2.05 -36.68
CA ARG A 211 11.25 -1.30 -37.64
C ARG A 211 12.04 -2.23 -38.58
N LYS A 212 12.64 -3.29 -38.04
CA LYS A 212 13.34 -4.30 -38.85
C LYS A 212 12.39 -4.93 -39.87
N SER A 213 11.19 -5.34 -39.43
CA SER A 213 10.17 -5.92 -40.31
C SER A 213 9.68 -4.94 -41.38
N ARG A 214 9.36 -3.68 -41.03
CA ARG A 214 8.97 -2.63 -42.00
C ARG A 214 10.06 -2.35 -43.05
N ARG A 215 11.35 -2.35 -42.64
CA ARG A 215 12.46 -2.19 -43.60
C ARG A 215 12.59 -3.37 -44.54
N ILE A 216 12.38 -4.59 -44.06
CA ILE A 216 12.41 -5.80 -44.89
C ILE A 216 11.24 -5.79 -45.88
N SER A 217 10.02 -5.50 -45.44
CA SER A 217 8.84 -5.41 -46.32
C SER A 217 8.95 -4.30 -47.38
N ARG A 218 9.59 -3.17 -47.05
CA ARG A 218 9.86 -2.11 -48.05
C ARG A 218 10.97 -2.48 -49.04
N ARG A 219 11.94 -3.31 -48.63
CA ARG A 219 13.00 -3.80 -49.53
C ARG A 219 12.54 -4.96 -50.42
N TYR A 220 11.54 -5.73 -49.99
CA TYR A 220 10.96 -6.85 -50.73
C TYR A 220 9.42 -6.74 -50.72
N PRO A 221 8.83 -5.82 -51.51
CA PRO A 221 7.39 -5.77 -51.67
C PRO A 221 6.93 -7.06 -52.37
N ARG A 222 5.89 -7.71 -51.83
CA ARG A 222 5.36 -8.99 -52.36
C ARG A 222 4.82 -8.90 -53.79
N ASP A 223 4.63 -7.68 -54.30
CA ASP A 223 4.08 -7.40 -55.63
C ASP A 223 5.17 -7.17 -56.70
N ALA A 224 6.45 -7.40 -56.39
CA ALA A 224 7.57 -7.25 -57.32
C ALA A 224 8.01 -8.58 -57.97
N LEU A 225 7.06 -9.48 -58.27
CA LEU A 225 7.30 -10.64 -59.14
C LEU A 225 6.85 -10.28 -60.56
N PRO A 226 7.75 -10.23 -61.56
CA PRO A 226 7.33 -10.07 -62.94
C PRO A 226 6.54 -11.30 -63.39
N ALA A 227 5.46 -11.04 -64.15
CA ALA A 227 4.66 -12.05 -64.84
C ALA A 227 5.49 -12.85 -65.86
#